data_AF-S8DZ66-F1
#
_entry.id   AF-S8DZ66-F1
#
_cell.length_a   1.000
_cell.length_b   1.000
_cell.length_c   1.000
_cell.angle_alpha   90.00
_cell.angle_beta   90.00
_cell.angle_gamma   90.00
#
_symmetry.space_group_name_H-M   'P 1'
#
loop_
_entity.id
_entity.type
_entity.pdbx_description
1 polymer ?
#
loop_
_entity_poly.entity_id
_entity_poly.type
_entity_poly.pdbx_seq_one_letter_code
_entity_poly.pdbx_strand_id
1 'polypeptide(L)'
;MAIIGAASLILLPVALELAIEFTRNANASPAMLWASSNLIGVVFVLVEGALREGSDADPPYSMHRAIMFHGIVVVVAATLINLMEGRQVRRSADELAHAHREFVAGHEMVIGEVPAL
;
A
#
# COMPACT_ATOMS: atom_id res chain seq x y z
N MET A 1 -3.84 23.27 3.72
CA MET A 1 -2.44 22.81 3.56
C MET A 1 -1.83 22.25 4.84
N ALA A 2 -2.02 22.87 6.01
CA ALA A 2 -1.46 22.37 7.27
C ALA A 2 -1.84 20.90 7.59
N ILE A 3 -3.10 20.52 7.44
CA ILE A 3 -3.58 19.15 7.73
C ILE A 3 -2.94 18.12 6.79
N ILE A 4 -3.00 18.38 5.48
CA ILE A 4 -2.43 17.49 4.45
C ILE A 4 -0.91 17.36 4.66
N GLY A 5 -0.22 18.48 4.92
CA GLY A 5 1.22 18.48 5.18
C GLY A 5 1.58 17.67 6.43
N ALA A 6 0.87 17.89 7.54
CA ALA A 6 1.11 17.15 8.78
C ALA A 6 0.86 15.65 8.61
N ALA A 7 -0.27 15.26 8.00
CA ALA A 7 -0.59 13.86 7.73
C ALA A 7 0.44 13.20 6.81
N SER A 8 0.86 13.89 5.75
CA SER A 8 1.82 13.35 4.76
C SER A 8 3.19 13.10 5.38
N LEU A 9 3.68 14.04 6.21
CA LEU A 9 4.99 13.89 6.86
C LEU A 9 5.03 12.74 7.85
N ILE A 10 3.94 12.50 8.59
CA ILE A 10 3.84 11.40 9.54
C ILE A 10 3.70 10.05 8.83
N LEU A 11 3.00 10.00 7.69
CA LEU A 11 2.80 8.77 6.92
C LEU A 11 4.01 8.38 6.07
N LEU A 12 4.87 9.32 5.70
CA LEU A 12 6.05 9.07 4.87
C LEU A 12 6.96 7.93 5.40
N PRO A 13 7.40 7.91 6.67
CA PRO A 13 8.23 6.82 7.19
C PRO A 13 7.50 5.47 7.12
N VAL A 14 6.21 5.44 7.46
CA VAL A 14 5.38 4.23 7.42
C VAL A 14 5.31 3.65 6.00
N ALA A 15 5.12 4.51 5.00
CA ALA A 15 5.06 4.09 3.60
C ALA A 15 6.40 3.52 3.10
N LEU A 16 7.52 4.11 3.53
CA LEU A 16 8.85 3.62 3.17
C LEU A 16 9.15 2.27 3.80
N GLU A 17 8.88 2.09 5.09
CA GLU A 17 9.06 0.81 5.78
C GLU A 17 8.22 -0.29 5.14
N LEU A 18 6.94 0.00 4.84
CA LEU A 18 6.04 -0.95 4.19
C LEU A 18 6.53 -1.34 2.78
N ALA A 19 7.00 -0.37 1.99
CA ALA A 19 7.48 -0.65 0.64
C ALA A 19 8.76 -1.50 0.64
N ILE A 20 9.68 -1.26 1.58
CA ILE A 20 10.90 -2.06 1.74
C ILE A 20 10.55 -3.49 2.14
N GLU A 21 9.61 -3.66 3.07
CA GLU A 21 9.14 -4.99 3.50
C GLU A 21 8.47 -5.74 2.35
N PHE A 22 7.69 -5.03 1.52
CA PHE A 22 6.97 -5.62 0.39
C PHE A 22 7.89 -6.05 -0.75
N THR A 23 8.83 -5.21 -1.17
CA THR A 23 9.73 -5.51 -2.31
C THR A 23 10.96 -6.32 -1.90
N ARG A 24 11.27 -6.39 -0.60
CA ARG A 24 12.53 -6.94 -0.05
C ARG A 24 13.78 -6.27 -0.61
N ASN A 25 13.69 -5.01 -1.03
CA ASN A 25 14.82 -4.26 -1.57
C ASN A 25 14.82 -2.79 -1.10
N ALA A 26 15.78 -2.46 -0.24
CA ALA A 26 15.90 -1.14 0.36
C ALA A 26 16.28 -0.01 -0.63
N ASN A 27 16.95 -0.34 -1.74
CA ASN A 27 17.39 0.65 -2.73
C ASN A 27 16.33 0.88 -3.81
N ALA A 28 15.66 -0.19 -4.24
CA ALA A 28 14.66 -0.10 -5.30
C ALA A 28 13.32 0.49 -4.80
N SER A 29 12.91 0.21 -3.55
CA SER A 29 11.61 0.64 -3.03
C SER A 29 11.40 2.16 -3.06
N PRO A 30 12.32 2.99 -2.51
CA PRO A 30 12.13 4.43 -2.50
C PRO A 30 12.17 5.02 -3.91
N ALA A 31 13.01 4.47 -4.79
CA ALA A 31 13.09 4.89 -6.20
C ALA A 31 11.77 4.60 -6.94
N MET A 32 11.17 3.41 -6.71
CA MET A 32 9.87 3.05 -7.28
C MET A 32 8.74 3.93 -6.74
N LEU A 33 8.71 4.21 -5.43
CA LEU A 33 7.74 5.13 -4.82
C LEU A 33 7.85 6.55 -5.37
N TRP A 34 9.08 7.04 -5.55
CA TRP A 34 9.35 8.35 -6.14
C TRP A 34 8.88 8.41 -7.60
N ALA A 35 9.25 7.42 -8.41
CA ALA A 35 8.85 7.34 -9.81
C ALA A 35 7.31 7.25 -9.95
N SER A 36 6.67 6.42 -9.12
CA SER A 36 5.21 6.27 -9.11
C SER A 36 4.50 7.57 -8.71
N SER A 37 5.01 8.27 -7.69
CA SER A 37 4.47 9.57 -7.27
C SER A 37 4.55 10.61 -8.37
N ASN A 38 5.66 10.65 -9.12
CA ASN A 38 5.80 11.57 -10.25
C ASN A 38 4.87 11.21 -11.41
N LEU A 39 4.76 9.91 -11.74
CA LEU A 39 3.84 9.45 -12.78
C LEU A 39 2.40 9.85 -12.46
N ILE A 40 1.93 9.56 -11.24
CA ILE A 40 0.59 9.93 -10.78
C ILE A 40 0.45 11.46 -10.75
N GLY A 41 1.45 12.19 -10.28
CA GLY A 41 1.46 13.65 -10.26
C GLY A 41 1.26 14.26 -11.65
N VAL A 42 1.96 13.75 -12.67
CA VAL A 42 1.78 14.19 -14.06
C VAL A 42 0.35 13.93 -14.53
N VAL A 43 -0.20 12.74 -14.25
CA VAL A 43 -1.59 12.41 -14.61
C VAL A 43 -2.57 13.38 -13.96
N PHE A 44 -2.41 13.67 -12.66
CA PHE A 44 -3.27 14.61 -11.93
C PHE A 44 -3.20 16.02 -12.50
N VAL A 45 -2.01 16.54 -12.77
CA VAL A 45 -1.85 17.89 -13.36
C VAL A 45 -2.54 18.00 -14.71
N LEU A 46 -2.41 16.96 -15.56
CA LEU A 46 -3.05 16.94 -16.87
C LEU A 46 -4.59 16.90 -16.76
N VAL A 47 -5.11 16.05 -15.86
CA VAL A 47 -6.56 15.92 -15.66
C VAL A 47 -7.15 17.18 -15.03
N GLU A 48 -6.53 17.73 -13.99
CA GLU A 48 -6.99 18.97 -13.34
C GLU A 48 -6.91 20.16 -14.31
N GLY A 49 -5.86 20.21 -15.14
CA GLY A 49 -5.75 21.20 -16.22
C GLY A 49 -6.88 21.10 -17.24
N ALA A 50 -7.25 19.88 -17.64
CA ALA A 50 -8.37 19.64 -18.55
C ALA A 50 -9.75 19.92 -17.94
N LEU A 51 -9.89 19.77 -16.61
CA LEU A 51 -11.13 20.01 -15.88
C LEU A 51 -11.31 21.48 -15.44
N ARG A 52 -10.24 22.28 -15.50
CA ARG A 52 -10.30 23.71 -15.19
C ARG A 52 -11.13 24.43 -16.25
N GLU A 53 -12.07 25.24 -15.80
CA GLU A 53 -12.93 25.99 -16.71
C GLU A 53 -12.15 27.12 -17.41
N GLY A 54 -12.63 27.54 -18.58
CA GLY A 54 -12.00 28.59 -19.38
C GLY A 54 -12.18 30.00 -18.79
N SER A 55 -11.61 31.00 -19.47
CA SER A 55 -11.81 32.42 -19.15
C SER A 55 -13.26 32.88 -19.33
N ASP A 56 -14.02 32.14 -20.13
CA ASP A 56 -15.41 32.47 -20.50
C ASP A 56 -16.44 31.89 -19.52
N ALA A 57 -15.98 31.17 -18.49
CA ALA A 57 -16.82 30.64 -17.42
C ALA A 57 -17.12 31.70 -16.34
N ASP A 58 -18.19 31.49 -15.57
CA ASP A 58 -18.60 32.36 -14.47
C ASP A 58 -18.70 31.55 -13.17
N PRO A 59 -17.75 31.67 -12.22
CA PRO A 59 -16.55 32.52 -12.24
C PRO A 59 -15.44 31.98 -13.17
N PRO A 60 -14.63 32.85 -13.78
CA PRO A 60 -13.59 32.45 -14.72
C PRO A 60 -12.54 31.57 -14.03
N TYR A 61 -12.08 30.53 -14.72
CA TYR A 61 -11.13 29.54 -14.19
C TYR A 61 -11.60 28.77 -12.96
N SER A 62 -12.90 28.55 -12.82
CA SER A 62 -13.45 27.67 -11.80
C SER A 62 -12.75 26.29 -11.80
N MET A 63 -12.40 25.82 -10.61
CA MET A 63 -11.80 24.50 -10.38
C MET A 63 -12.81 23.52 -9.74
N HIS A 64 -14.10 23.83 -9.77
CA HIS A 64 -15.13 23.01 -9.12
C HIS A 64 -15.08 21.55 -9.60
N ARG A 65 -14.95 21.34 -10.91
CA ARG A 65 -14.82 19.99 -11.50
C ARG A 65 -13.54 19.26 -11.07
N ALA A 66 -12.43 19.97 -10.98
CA ALA A 66 -11.16 19.41 -10.50
C ALA A 66 -11.24 18.99 -9.02
N ILE A 67 -11.90 19.78 -8.17
CA ILE A 67 -12.11 19.44 -6.75
C ILE A 67 -13.00 18.20 -6.62
N MET A 68 -14.07 18.09 -7.42
CA MET A 68 -14.89 16.87 -7.44
C MET A 68 -14.09 15.64 -7.85
N PHE A 69 -13.24 15.75 -8.87
CA PHE A 69 -12.33 14.68 -9.28
C PHE A 69 -11.44 14.24 -8.12
N HIS A 70 -10.80 15.19 -7.42
CA HIS A 70 -9.94 14.88 -6.27
C HIS A 70 -10.72 14.15 -5.17
N GLY A 71 -11.92 14.61 -4.84
CA GLY A 71 -12.80 13.97 -3.86
C GLY A 71 -13.17 12.53 -4.25
N ILE A 72 -13.51 12.29 -5.51
CA ILE A 72 -13.83 10.96 -6.03
C ILE A 72 -12.61 10.04 -5.90
N VAL A 73 -11.42 10.50 -6.29
CA VAL A 73 -10.20 9.68 -6.20
C VAL A 73 -9.88 9.31 -4.74
N VAL A 74 -10.04 10.25 -3.80
CA VAL A 74 -9.84 9.99 -2.37
C VAL A 74 -10.83 8.95 -1.86
N VAL A 75 -12.12 9.06 -2.22
CA VAL A 75 -13.14 8.07 -1.82
C VAL A 75 -12.82 6.70 -2.40
N VAL A 76 -12.51 6.60 -3.69
CA VAL A 76 -12.15 5.33 -4.34
C VAL A 76 -10.92 4.71 -3.68
N ALA A 77 -9.87 5.50 -3.42
CA ALA A 77 -8.67 5.02 -2.74
C ALA A 77 -8.98 4.53 -1.31
N ALA A 78 -9.75 5.29 -0.53
CA ALA A 78 -10.15 4.89 0.82
C ALA A 78 -10.99 3.61 0.79
N THR A 79 -11.94 3.48 -0.15
CA THR A 79 -12.73 2.27 -0.33
C THR A 79 -11.85 1.08 -0.69
N LEU A 80 -10.91 1.22 -1.63
CA LEU A 80 -9.98 0.15 -1.98
C LEU A 80 -9.14 -0.29 -0.77
N ILE A 81 -8.62 0.66 0.01
CA ILE A 81 -7.83 0.34 1.21
C ILE A 81 -8.67 -0.41 2.25
N ASN A 82 -9.93 -0.03 2.48
CA ASN A 82 -10.77 -0.63 3.51
C ASN A 82 -11.46 -1.93 3.07
N LEU A 83 -11.76 -2.10 1.78
CA LEU A 83 -12.48 -3.28 1.26
C LEU A 83 -11.54 -4.36 0.73
N MET A 84 -10.28 -4.04 0.39
CA MET A 84 -9.33 -5.06 -0.03
C MET A 84 -8.82 -5.85 1.17
N GLU A 85 -9.47 -6.97 1.46
CA GLU A 85 -8.93 -7.97 2.37
C GLU A 85 -7.73 -8.67 1.72
N GLY A 86 -6.53 -8.27 2.16
CA GLY A 86 -5.31 -9.00 1.84
C GLY A 86 -5.29 -10.35 2.53
N ARG A 87 -5.89 -11.39 1.94
CA ARG A 87 -5.75 -12.77 2.44
C ARG A 87 -4.28 -13.19 2.32
N GLN A 88 -3.55 -13.22 3.42
CA GLN A 88 -2.16 -13.68 3.46
C GLN A 88 -2.08 -15.21 3.37
N VAL A 89 -2.47 -15.78 2.22
CA VAL A 89 -2.48 -17.24 1.97
C VAL A 89 -1.09 -17.85 2.14
N ARG A 90 -0.02 -17.08 1.86
CA ARG A 90 1.36 -17.55 1.99
C ARG A 90 1.83 -17.62 3.45
N ARG A 91 1.39 -16.69 4.30
CA ARG A 91 1.69 -16.73 5.74
C ARG A 91 1.04 -17.94 6.40
N SER A 92 -0.21 -18.24 6.07
CA SER A 92 -0.88 -19.45 6.57
C SER A 92 -0.21 -20.73 6.10
N ALA A 93 0.35 -20.74 4.87
CA ALA A 93 1.09 -21.89 4.37
C ALA A 93 2.44 -22.06 5.09
N ASP A 94 3.14 -20.96 5.37
CA ASP A 94 4.40 -20.98 6.12
C ASP A 94 4.17 -21.43 7.57
N GLU A 95 3.14 -20.91 8.25
CA GLU A 95 2.73 -21.32 9.60
C GLU A 95 2.39 -22.82 9.66
N LEU A 96 1.66 -23.35 8.67
CA LEU A 96 1.36 -24.78 8.56
C LEU A 96 2.63 -25.61 8.35
N ALA A 97 3.55 -25.15 7.51
CA ALA A 97 4.81 -25.85 7.25
C ALA A 97 5.73 -25.87 8.47
N HIS A 98 5.71 -24.83 9.30
CA HIS A 98 6.43 -24.79 10.58
C HIS A 98 5.81 -25.75 11.60
N ALA A 99 4.49 -25.71 11.77
CA ALA A 99 3.77 -26.63 12.66
C ALA A 99 3.99 -28.10 12.28
N HIS A 100 4.04 -28.41 10.97
CA HIS A 100 4.35 -29.75 10.49
C HIS A 100 5.77 -30.19 10.85
N ARG A 101 6.77 -29.31 10.72
CA ARG A 101 8.16 -29.63 11.10
C ARG A 101 8.31 -29.87 12.60
N GLU A 102 7.64 -29.08 13.43
CA GLU A 102 7.65 -29.27 14.89
C GLU A 102 6.98 -30.58 15.30
N PHE A 103 5.86 -30.93 14.65
CA PHE A 103 5.18 -32.20 14.89
C PHE A 103 6.05 -33.41 14.54
N VAL A 104 6.72 -33.39 13.38
CA VAL A 104 7.62 -34.47 12.95
C VAL A 104 8.83 -34.60 13.88
N ALA A 105 9.48 -33.48 14.22
CA ALA A 105 10.63 -33.49 15.13
C ALA A 105 10.25 -34.00 16.53
N GLY A 106 9.08 -33.62 17.05
CA GLY A 106 8.58 -34.14 18.32
C GLY A 106 8.29 -35.66 18.27
N HIS A 107 7.75 -36.15 17.15
CA HIS A 107 7.48 -37.58 16.97
C HIS A 107 8.77 -38.42 16.90
N GLU A 108 9.81 -37.92 16.22
CA GLU A 108 11.12 -38.59 16.15
C GLU A 108 11.81 -38.66 17.51
N MET A 109 11.70 -37.62 18.36
CA MET A 109 12.25 -37.66 19.72
C MET A 109 11.53 -38.66 20.62
N VAL A 110 10.20 -38.79 20.50
CA VAL A 110 9.42 -39.78 21.27
C VAL A 110 9.79 -41.22 20.91
N ILE A 111 10.06 -41.50 19.62
CA ILE A 111 10.49 -42.84 19.18
C ILE A 111 11.93 -43.14 19.64
N GLY A 112 12.80 -42.13 19.70
CA GLY A 112 14.19 -42.26 20.15
C GLY A 112 14.35 -42.55 21.64
N GLU A 113 13.36 -42.23 22.49
CA GLU A 113 13.39 -42.49 23.93
C GLU A 113 12.84 -43.88 24.34
N VAL A 114 12.30 -44.67 23.41
CA VAL A 114 11.83 -46.03 23.71
C VAL A 114 13.05 -46.96 23.77
N PRO A 115 13.46 -47.45 24.96
CA PRO A 115 14.60 -48.36 25.04
C PRO A 115 14.25 -49.64 24.29
N ALA A 116 15.13 -50.03 23.36
CA ALA A 116 15.05 -51.31 22.66
C ALA A 116 15.14 -52.44 23.71
N LEU A 117 13.98 -53.02 24.04
CA LEU A 117 13.87 -54.25 24.84
C LEU A 117 14.36 -55.45 24.03
#